data_AF-A0AAP9E3P1-F1
#
_entry.id   AF-A0AAP9E3P1-F1
#
_cell.length_a   1.000
_cell.length_b   1.000
_cell.length_c   1.000
_cell.angle_alpha   90.00
_cell.angle_beta   90.00
_cell.angle_gamma   90.00
#
_symmetry.space_group_name_H-M   'P 1'
#
loop_
_entity.id
_entity.type
_entity.pdbx_description
1 polymer ?
#
loop_
_entity_poly.entity_id
_entity_poly.type
_entity_poly.pdbx_seq_one_letter_code
_entity_poly.pdbx_strand_id
1 'polypeptide(L)'
;MTKGDQSGGMHTRDEILAGEYVLGVLPLEKRREVERRIQDEEAFAQLVQRWETEFSDFNAEYQEQTPSPTVLARIEERLFGSRAVNTNGSLWNSAPFWRWISVATSATAVAAVVYAAFPDQRPDTTPLVAELATTDSQVNLLASYDAESGRMRIVPVATGKTDEKSLELWLVMDGGKTRSLGVFQPGTNGDLIIPADMRGTITDGTTFAISVEPFGGSPTGQATGPVIAVGTARHL
;
A
#
# COMPACT_ATOMS: atom_id res chain seq x y z
N MET A 1 76.11 -6.18 63.08
CA MET A 1 75.07 -7.21 62.87
C MET A 1 74.42 -6.95 61.52
N THR A 2 74.86 -7.69 60.51
CA THR A 2 74.58 -7.45 59.09
C THR A 2 73.24 -8.09 58.73
N LYS A 3 72.21 -7.27 58.48
CA LYS A 3 70.84 -7.71 58.14
C LYS A 3 70.61 -7.77 56.62
N GLY A 4 71.66 -8.07 55.84
CA GLY A 4 71.69 -7.88 54.39
C GLY A 4 71.44 -9.11 53.52
N ASP A 5 71.38 -10.31 54.08
CA ASP A 5 71.43 -11.55 53.28
C ASP A 5 70.05 -12.22 53.07
N GLN A 6 69.02 -11.83 53.83
CA GLN A 6 67.69 -12.46 53.77
C GLN A 6 66.81 -11.92 52.63
N SER A 7 67.00 -10.67 52.23
CA SER A 7 66.19 -10.03 51.18
C SER A 7 66.49 -10.61 49.80
N GLY A 8 67.77 -10.86 49.48
CA GLY A 8 68.18 -11.42 48.17
C GLY A 8 67.57 -12.80 47.90
N GLY A 9 67.59 -13.69 48.89
CA GLY A 9 67.02 -15.04 48.75
C GLY A 9 65.47 -15.09 48.73
N MET A 10 64.79 -14.00 49.11
CA MET A 10 63.34 -13.88 48.97
C MET A 10 62.97 -13.41 47.55
N HIS A 11 63.70 -12.44 47.01
CA HIS A 11 63.51 -12.00 45.62
C HIS A 11 63.74 -13.14 44.62
N THR A 12 64.79 -13.95 44.77
CA THR A 12 65.03 -15.10 43.87
C THR A 12 63.92 -16.16 43.95
N ARG A 13 63.35 -16.41 45.13
CA ARG A 13 62.24 -17.36 45.28
C ARG A 13 60.95 -16.85 44.65
N ASP A 14 60.68 -15.56 44.78
CA ASP A 14 59.52 -14.91 44.16
C ASP A 14 59.66 -14.84 42.63
N GLU A 15 60.88 -14.63 42.11
CA GLU A 15 61.17 -14.72 40.68
C GLU A 15 60.87 -16.10 40.10
N ILE A 16 61.31 -17.16 40.79
CA ILE A 16 61.03 -18.55 40.37
C ILE A 16 59.53 -18.84 40.44
N LEU A 17 58.87 -18.47 41.54
CA LEU A 17 57.44 -18.72 41.73
C LEU A 17 56.57 -17.97 40.70
N ALA A 18 56.94 -16.74 40.34
CA ALA A 18 56.28 -15.99 39.27
C ALA A 18 56.44 -16.69 37.91
N GLY A 19 57.63 -17.20 37.60
CA GLY A 19 57.88 -17.97 36.37
C GLY A 19 57.06 -19.27 36.31
N GLU A 20 57.04 -20.03 37.40
CA GLU A 20 56.23 -21.27 37.52
C GLU A 20 54.72 -21.00 37.36
N TYR A 21 54.25 -19.86 37.87
CA TYR A 21 52.86 -19.43 37.71
C TYR A 21 52.51 -19.16 36.24
N VAL A 22 53.36 -18.39 35.53
CA VAL A 22 53.14 -18.03 34.12
C VAL A 22 53.20 -19.27 33.23
N LEU A 23 54.15 -20.18 33.47
CA LEU A 23 54.25 -21.46 32.75
C LEU A 23 53.09 -22.43 33.06
N GLY A 24 52.27 -22.13 34.07
CA GLY A 24 51.11 -22.95 34.42
C GLY A 24 51.45 -24.29 35.07
N VAL A 25 52.65 -24.44 35.63
CA VAL A 25 53.11 -25.69 36.27
C VAL A 25 52.67 -25.83 37.74
N LEU A 26 52.12 -24.76 38.32
CA LEU A 26 51.64 -24.76 39.71
C LEU A 26 50.30 -25.50 39.88
N PRO A 27 50.13 -26.28 40.97
CA PRO A 27 48.82 -26.81 41.36
C PRO A 27 47.80 -25.69 41.64
N LEU A 28 46.50 -26.00 41.48
CA LEU A 28 45.41 -25.03 41.60
C LEU A 28 45.40 -24.26 42.93
N GLU A 29 45.71 -24.92 44.04
CA GLU A 29 45.76 -24.28 45.36
C GLU A 29 46.86 -23.21 45.45
N LYS A 30 48.05 -23.53 44.93
CA LYS A 30 49.18 -22.60 44.86
C LYS A 30 48.95 -21.47 43.87
N ARG A 31 48.27 -21.77 42.76
CA ARG A 31 47.88 -20.76 41.78
C ARG A 31 46.99 -19.67 42.41
N ARG A 32 46.01 -20.06 43.23
CA ARG A 32 45.15 -19.12 43.97
C ARG A 32 45.89 -18.27 45.00
N GLU A 33 46.90 -18.84 45.65
CA GLU A 33 47.77 -18.10 46.58
C GLU A 33 48.55 -17.01 45.82
N VAL A 34 49.12 -17.36 44.67
CA VAL A 34 49.83 -16.43 43.78
C VAL A 34 48.90 -15.35 43.23
N GLU A 35 47.69 -15.70 42.77
CA GLU A 35 46.68 -14.75 42.28
C GLU A 35 46.31 -13.69 43.33
N ARG A 36 46.23 -14.08 44.60
CA ARG A 36 46.00 -13.13 45.70
C ARG A 36 47.20 -12.20 45.88
N ARG A 37 48.43 -12.73 45.87
CA ARG A 37 49.65 -11.91 45.95
C ARG A 37 49.77 -10.94 44.79
N ILE A 38 49.39 -11.32 43.57
CA ILE A 38 49.37 -10.41 42.41
C ILE A 38 48.43 -9.20 42.66
N GLN A 39 47.30 -9.41 43.34
CA GLN A 39 46.36 -8.33 43.68
C GLN A 39 46.88 -7.42 44.80
N ASP A 40 47.59 -8.00 45.77
CA ASP A 40 47.99 -7.31 47.01
C ASP A 40 49.40 -6.70 46.95
N GLU A 41 50.32 -7.25 46.14
CA GLU A 41 51.75 -6.91 46.08
C GLU A 41 52.18 -6.44 44.68
N GLU A 42 52.28 -5.12 44.47
CA GLU A 42 52.65 -4.52 43.18
C GLU A 42 54.01 -5.01 42.66
N ALA A 43 55.01 -5.12 43.53
CA ALA A 43 56.34 -5.59 43.14
C ALA A 43 56.33 -7.04 42.62
N PHE A 44 55.48 -7.89 43.19
CA PHE A 44 55.33 -9.28 42.74
C PHE A 44 54.54 -9.34 41.42
N ALA A 45 53.51 -8.50 41.25
CA ALA A 45 52.77 -8.38 40.00
C ALA A 45 53.69 -7.97 38.83
N GLN A 46 54.67 -7.08 39.06
CA GLN A 46 55.67 -6.70 38.06
C GLN A 46 56.58 -7.88 37.65
N LEU A 47 56.93 -8.78 38.59
CA LEU A 47 57.70 -9.98 38.27
C LEU A 47 56.90 -10.93 37.35
N VAL A 48 55.60 -11.09 37.62
CA VAL A 48 54.70 -11.90 36.78
C VAL A 48 54.56 -11.29 35.39
N GLN A 49 54.30 -9.98 35.29
CA GLN A 49 54.20 -9.28 34.01
C GLN A 49 55.48 -9.40 33.18
N ARG A 50 56.66 -9.33 33.82
CA ARG A 50 57.95 -9.52 33.14
C ARG A 50 58.02 -10.91 32.51
N TRP A 51 57.73 -11.96 33.28
CA TRP A 51 57.69 -13.34 32.77
C TRP A 51 56.65 -13.55 31.66
N GLU A 52 55.45 -12.98 31.80
CA GLU A 52 54.42 -13.03 30.74
C GLU A 52 54.92 -12.39 29.44
N THR A 53 55.62 -11.26 29.55
CA THR A 53 56.21 -10.57 28.39
C THR A 53 57.30 -11.43 27.74
N GLU A 54 58.24 -11.96 28.54
CA GLU A 54 59.34 -12.80 28.05
C GLU A 54 58.83 -14.06 27.35
N PHE A 55 57.80 -14.73 27.89
CA PHE A 55 57.22 -15.92 27.26
C PHE A 55 56.27 -15.60 26.10
N SER A 56 55.71 -14.39 26.02
CA SER A 56 54.84 -14.01 24.91
C SER A 56 55.57 -14.05 23.57
N ASP A 57 56.86 -13.74 23.55
CA ASP A 57 57.70 -13.78 22.34
C ASP A 57 57.82 -15.20 21.77
N PHE A 58 57.78 -16.23 22.62
CA PHE A 58 57.81 -17.63 22.15
C PHE A 58 56.57 -18.00 21.33
N ASN A 59 55.46 -17.28 21.50
CA ASN A 59 54.27 -17.52 20.69
C ASN A 59 54.44 -17.07 19.24
N ALA A 60 55.42 -16.21 18.92
CA ALA A 60 55.64 -15.68 17.57
C ALA A 60 56.06 -16.76 16.55
N GLU A 61 56.64 -17.87 17.02
CA GLU A 61 57.06 -18.99 16.16
C GLU A 61 55.89 -19.91 15.75
N TYR A 62 54.73 -19.79 16.41
CA TYR A 62 53.56 -20.61 16.15
C TYR A 62 52.63 -19.93 15.14
N GLN A 63 52.12 -20.71 14.19
CA GLN A 63 51.12 -20.23 13.23
C GLN A 63 49.77 -20.01 13.91
N GLU A 64 49.11 -18.90 13.58
CA GLU A 64 47.75 -18.64 14.02
C GLU A 64 46.79 -19.72 13.49
N GLN A 65 46.04 -20.33 14.40
CA GLN A 65 44.98 -21.29 14.05
C GLN A 65 43.63 -20.68 14.35
N THR A 66 42.83 -20.45 13.31
CA THR A 66 41.47 -19.94 13.48
C THR A 66 40.58 -21.01 14.11
N PRO A 67 40.04 -20.79 15.32
CA PRO A 67 39.10 -21.73 15.94
C PRO A 67 37.77 -21.73 15.18
N SER A 68 36.93 -22.75 15.43
CA SER A 68 35.57 -22.78 14.88
C SER A 68 34.80 -21.52 15.29
N PRO A 69 34.02 -20.90 14.38
CA PRO A 69 33.23 -19.69 14.69
C PRO A 69 32.20 -19.90 15.81
N THR A 70 31.88 -21.16 16.14
CA THR A 70 30.99 -21.49 17.25
C THR A 70 31.62 -21.32 18.63
N VAL A 71 32.97 -21.32 18.73
CA VAL A 71 33.68 -21.21 20.01
C VAL A 71 33.45 -19.85 20.65
N LEU A 72 33.61 -18.77 19.88
CA LEU A 72 33.39 -17.41 20.37
C LEU A 72 31.93 -17.23 20.83
N ALA A 73 30.97 -17.66 20.01
CA ALA A 73 29.56 -17.58 20.34
C ALA A 73 29.21 -18.31 21.66
N ARG A 74 29.78 -19.50 21.89
CA ARG A 74 29.60 -20.24 23.16
C ARG A 74 30.23 -19.52 24.36
N ILE A 75 31.39 -18.88 24.17
CA ILE A 75 32.05 -18.09 25.22
C ILE A 75 31.18 -16.88 25.58
N GLU A 76 30.72 -16.15 24.58
CA GLU A 76 29.85 -14.98 24.77
C GLU A 76 28.54 -15.36 25.46
N GLU A 77 27.91 -16.46 25.04
CA GLU A 77 26.70 -16.96 25.66
C GLU A 77 26.92 -17.35 27.13
N ARG A 78 28.05 -17.98 27.46
CA ARG A 78 28.35 -18.37 28.84
C ARG A 78 28.64 -17.16 29.74
N LEU A 79 29.33 -16.14 29.21
CA LEU A 79 29.74 -14.97 29.98
C LEU A 79 28.63 -13.93 30.11
N PHE A 80 27.85 -13.71 29.05
CA PHE A 80 26.90 -12.61 28.94
C PHE A 80 25.44 -13.07 28.82
N GLY A 81 25.21 -14.38 28.71
CA GLY A 81 23.90 -14.96 28.44
C GLY A 81 23.51 -14.89 26.96
N SER A 82 22.55 -15.72 26.56
CA SER A 82 21.98 -15.67 25.21
C SER A 82 21.21 -14.35 25.06
N ARG A 83 21.78 -13.37 24.35
CA ARG A 83 21.00 -12.19 23.94
C ARG A 83 19.95 -12.69 22.97
N ALA A 84 18.70 -12.82 23.43
CA ALA A 84 17.58 -13.11 22.56
C ALA A 84 17.54 -12.00 21.49
N VAL A 85 18.12 -12.29 20.32
CA VAL A 85 17.97 -11.44 19.15
C VAL A 85 16.49 -11.57 18.81
N ASN A 86 15.72 -10.59 19.25
CA ASN A 86 14.31 -10.47 18.96
C ASN A 86 14.22 -10.31 17.43
N THR A 87 14.04 -11.42 16.71
CA THR A 87 13.95 -11.46 15.25
C THR A 87 12.74 -10.68 14.75
N ASN A 88 11.75 -10.45 15.62
CA ASN A 88 10.64 -9.51 15.41
C ASN A 88 11.11 -8.06 15.17
N GLY A 89 12.34 -7.69 15.53
CA GLY A 89 12.93 -6.39 15.30
C GLY A 89 13.72 -6.25 13.98
N SER A 90 13.86 -7.30 13.16
CA SER A 90 14.76 -7.26 12.00
C SER A 90 14.29 -6.28 10.91
N LEU A 91 13.01 -6.32 10.55
CA LEU A 91 12.45 -5.38 9.55
C LEU A 91 12.24 -3.98 10.14
N TRP A 92 11.80 -3.90 11.39
CA TRP A 92 11.56 -2.62 12.08
C TRP A 92 12.85 -1.84 12.38
N ASN A 93 13.97 -2.52 12.62
CA ASN A 93 15.29 -1.89 12.82
C ASN A 93 16.12 -1.79 11.53
N SER A 94 15.54 -2.13 10.37
CA SER A 94 16.25 -2.10 9.09
C SER A 94 16.10 -0.73 8.42
N ALA A 95 17.17 0.06 8.48
CA ALA A 95 17.28 1.31 7.71
C ALA A 95 17.06 1.12 6.18
N PRO A 96 17.60 0.07 5.50
CA PRO A 96 17.31 -0.11 4.09
C PRO A 96 15.85 -0.45 3.80
N PHE A 97 15.16 -1.18 4.69
CA PHE A 97 13.72 -1.44 4.57
C PHE A 97 12.90 -0.15 4.61
N TRP A 98 13.15 0.73 5.60
CA TRP A 98 12.47 2.02 5.70
C TRP A 98 12.80 2.96 4.53
N ARG A 99 14.01 2.91 3.99
CA ARG A 99 14.39 3.67 2.79
C ARG A 99 13.56 3.25 1.58
N TRP A 100 13.42 1.95 1.33
CA TRP A 100 12.58 1.46 0.22
C TRP A 100 11.11 1.79 0.40
N ILE A 101 10.59 1.71 1.63
CA ILE A 101 9.21 2.14 1.93
C ILE A 101 9.01 3.63 1.62
N SER A 102 9.95 4.50 2.00
CA SER A 102 9.84 5.94 1.74
C SER A 102 9.87 6.27 0.25
N VAL A 103 10.68 5.55 -0.54
CA VAL A 103 10.74 5.68 -2.00
C VAL A 103 9.43 5.23 -2.63
N ALA A 104 8.90 4.08 -2.20
CA ALA A 104 7.62 3.56 -2.71
C ALA A 104 6.47 4.54 -2.42
N THR A 105 6.35 5.02 -1.19
CA THR A 105 5.31 5.99 -0.81
C THR A 105 5.43 7.31 -1.57
N SER A 106 6.65 7.81 -1.76
CA SER A 106 6.89 9.04 -2.54
C SER A 106 6.52 8.86 -4.01
N ALA A 107 6.87 7.73 -4.63
CA ALA A 107 6.50 7.42 -6.00
C ALA A 107 4.97 7.31 -6.16
N THR A 108 4.28 6.69 -5.19
CA THR A 108 2.81 6.64 -5.18
C THR A 108 2.19 8.04 -5.03
N ALA A 109 2.73 8.89 -4.17
CA ALA A 109 2.25 10.26 -4.00
C ALA A 109 2.42 11.08 -5.29
N VAL A 110 3.58 10.98 -5.95
CA VAL A 110 3.82 11.63 -7.25
C VAL A 110 2.87 11.09 -8.31
N ALA A 111 2.68 9.78 -8.39
CA ALA A 111 1.74 9.17 -9.34
C ALA A 111 0.29 9.63 -9.10
N ALA A 112 -0.13 9.74 -7.85
CA ALA A 112 -1.45 10.24 -7.49
C ALA A 112 -1.63 11.73 -7.85
N VAL A 113 -0.61 12.56 -7.62
CA VAL A 113 -0.62 13.97 -8.02
C VAL A 113 -0.65 14.10 -9.54
N VAL A 114 0.15 13.31 -10.26
CA VAL A 114 0.14 13.26 -11.73
C VAL A 114 -1.24 12.84 -12.25
N TYR A 115 -1.80 11.76 -11.72
CA TYR A 115 -3.13 11.28 -12.11
C TYR A 115 -4.21 12.34 -11.86
N ALA A 116 -4.18 13.04 -10.73
CA ALA A 116 -5.11 14.12 -10.42
C ALA A 116 -4.87 15.39 -11.27
N ALA A 117 -3.63 15.66 -11.67
CA ALA A 117 -3.24 16.82 -12.48
C ALA A 117 -3.54 16.63 -13.98
N PHE A 118 -3.78 15.40 -14.43
CA PHE A 118 -4.27 15.07 -15.76
C PHE A 118 -5.72 14.58 -15.69
N PRO A 119 -6.70 15.46 -15.41
CA PRO A 119 -8.09 15.09 -15.55
C PRO A 119 -8.33 14.61 -16.99
N ASP A 120 -9.01 13.47 -17.13
CA ASP A 120 -9.58 13.07 -18.42
C ASP A 120 -10.35 14.26 -18.97
N GLN A 121 -9.88 14.80 -20.09
CA GLN A 121 -10.66 15.72 -20.90
C GLN A 121 -11.81 14.90 -21.50
N ARG A 122 -12.84 14.65 -20.68
CA ARG A 122 -14.15 14.31 -21.23
C ARG A 122 -14.51 15.48 -22.13
N PRO A 123 -14.76 15.26 -23.43
CA PRO A 123 -15.26 16.33 -24.27
C PRO A 123 -16.52 16.87 -23.59
N ASP A 124 -16.54 18.17 -23.32
CA ASP A 124 -17.74 18.90 -22.94
C ASP A 124 -18.76 18.70 -24.07
N THR A 125 -19.53 17.62 -23.96
CA THR A 125 -20.70 17.41 -24.79
C THR A 125 -21.81 18.14 -24.07
N THR A 126 -22.03 19.38 -24.48
CA THR A 126 -23.21 20.14 -24.08
C THR A 126 -24.43 19.25 -24.33
N PRO A 127 -25.18 18.87 -23.29
CA PRO A 127 -26.29 17.93 -23.44
C PRO A 127 -27.31 18.55 -24.39
N LEU A 128 -27.79 17.78 -25.37
CA LEU A 128 -28.91 18.24 -26.17
C LEU A 128 -30.16 18.20 -25.30
N VAL A 129 -30.84 19.34 -25.18
CA VAL A 129 -32.06 19.47 -24.37
C VAL A 129 -33.22 19.81 -25.29
N ALA A 130 -34.15 18.87 -25.43
CA ALA A 130 -35.42 19.10 -26.09
C ALA A 130 -36.45 19.53 -25.04
N GLU A 131 -36.86 20.78 -25.08
CA GLU A 131 -38.04 21.24 -24.35
C GLU A 131 -39.29 20.86 -25.16
N LEU A 132 -40.07 19.92 -24.63
CA LEU A 132 -41.28 19.40 -25.25
C LEU A 132 -42.47 20.23 -24.74
N ALA A 133 -43.14 20.99 -25.61
CA ALA A 133 -44.32 21.77 -25.25
C ALA A 133 -45.61 21.06 -25.70
N THR A 134 -46.59 20.96 -24.81
CA THR A 134 -47.90 20.33 -25.06
C THR A 134 -48.92 21.38 -25.52
N THR A 135 -49.87 20.97 -26.36
CA THR A 135 -50.95 21.83 -26.89
C THR A 135 -52.13 21.95 -25.93
N ASP A 136 -52.18 21.19 -24.84
CA ASP A 136 -53.26 21.31 -23.87
C ASP A 136 -52.81 20.93 -22.45
N SER A 137 -52.86 21.94 -21.58
CA SER A 137 -52.73 21.89 -20.11
C SER A 137 -51.42 21.35 -19.45
N GLN A 138 -50.57 22.29 -19.03
CA GLN A 138 -49.65 22.28 -17.87
C GLN A 138 -48.79 21.02 -17.59
N VAL A 139 -47.83 20.66 -18.45
CA VAL A 139 -46.55 20.06 -18.00
C VAL A 139 -45.44 20.37 -19.02
N ASN A 140 -44.38 21.07 -18.62
CA ASN A 140 -43.13 21.09 -19.42
C ASN A 140 -42.33 19.83 -19.05
N LEU A 141 -42.21 18.90 -20.00
CA LEU A 141 -41.35 17.72 -19.85
C LEU A 141 -39.97 18.07 -20.39
N LEU A 142 -38.97 18.06 -19.50
CA LEU A 142 -37.57 18.22 -19.88
C LEU A 142 -36.99 16.82 -20.17
N ALA A 143 -36.64 16.58 -21.42
CA ALA A 143 -35.91 15.38 -21.81
C ALA A 143 -34.46 15.75 -22.13
N SER A 144 -33.53 15.12 -21.42
CA SER A 144 -32.09 15.29 -21.66
C SER A 144 -31.52 14.01 -22.25
N TYR A 145 -30.79 14.14 -23.35
CA TYR A 145 -30.07 13.04 -23.99
C TYR A 145 -28.56 13.22 -23.84
N ASP A 146 -27.91 12.20 -23.28
CA ASP A 146 -26.46 12.08 -23.19
C ASP A 146 -25.99 11.15 -24.33
N ALA A 147 -25.26 11.71 -25.29
CA ALA A 147 -24.84 11.00 -26.50
C ALA A 147 -23.74 9.95 -26.23
N GLU A 148 -22.95 10.10 -25.17
CA GLU A 148 -21.84 9.21 -24.82
C GLU A 148 -22.37 7.91 -24.19
N SER A 149 -23.22 8.05 -23.19
CA SER A 149 -23.87 6.93 -22.50
C SER A 149 -25.10 6.41 -23.25
N GLY A 150 -25.67 7.21 -24.16
CA GLY A 150 -26.96 6.98 -24.82
C GLY A 150 -28.13 6.96 -23.85
N ARG A 151 -27.99 7.61 -22.70
CA ARG A 151 -29.01 7.69 -21.67
C ARG A 151 -29.97 8.82 -21.99
N MET A 152 -31.25 8.48 -22.12
CA MET A 152 -32.34 9.43 -22.15
C MET A 152 -32.97 9.49 -20.76
N ARG A 153 -33.04 10.69 -20.19
CA ARG A 153 -33.69 10.92 -18.90
C ARG A 153 -34.89 11.83 -19.10
N ILE A 154 -36.04 11.38 -18.61
CA ILE A 154 -37.30 12.13 -18.61
C ILE A 154 -37.77 12.19 -17.17
N VAL A 155 -38.01 13.39 -16.64
CA VAL A 155 -38.61 13.53 -15.30
C VAL A 155 -40.11 13.24 -15.43
N PRO A 156 -40.63 12.13 -14.88
CA PRO A 156 -42.05 11.83 -14.99
C PRO A 156 -42.84 12.72 -14.04
N VAL A 157 -43.94 13.32 -14.52
CA VAL A 157 -45.01 13.80 -13.64
C VAL A 157 -45.93 12.62 -13.37
N ALA A 158 -45.96 12.16 -12.13
CA ALA A 158 -46.79 11.04 -11.72
C ALA A 158 -48.27 11.31 -12.03
N THR A 159 -48.84 10.57 -12.98
CA THR A 159 -50.28 10.37 -13.06
C THR A 159 -50.58 9.01 -12.45
N GLY A 160 -51.24 9.05 -11.30
CA GLY A 160 -51.55 7.87 -10.51
C GLY A 160 -52.46 6.85 -11.20
N LYS A 161 -52.47 5.68 -10.56
CA LYS A 161 -53.17 4.43 -10.83
C LYS A 161 -52.61 3.56 -11.97
N THR A 162 -52.36 2.33 -11.55
CA THR A 162 -51.89 1.13 -12.22
C THR A 162 -52.87 0.65 -13.29
N ASP A 163 -53.24 1.48 -14.24
CA ASP A 163 -53.83 0.96 -15.46
C ASP A 163 -52.66 0.62 -16.38
N GLU A 164 -52.54 -0.66 -16.71
CA GLU A 164 -51.54 -1.36 -17.53
C GLU A 164 -51.11 -0.62 -18.83
N LYS A 165 -50.45 0.52 -18.69
CA LYS A 165 -49.99 1.37 -19.80
C LYS A 165 -48.53 1.73 -19.61
N SER A 166 -47.80 1.77 -20.71
CA SER A 166 -46.37 2.05 -20.72
C SER A 166 -46.11 3.30 -21.55
N LEU A 167 -45.13 4.10 -21.14
CA LEU A 167 -44.67 5.23 -21.95
C LEU A 167 -43.63 4.71 -22.94
N GLU A 168 -43.74 5.10 -24.20
CA GLU A 168 -42.79 4.73 -25.24
C GLU A 168 -42.21 5.97 -25.90
N LEU A 169 -40.89 5.97 -26.08
CA LEU A 169 -40.16 7.01 -26.77
C LEU A 169 -40.04 6.66 -28.24
N TRP A 170 -40.30 7.66 -29.09
CA TRP A 170 -40.27 7.53 -30.53
C TRP A 170 -39.31 8.53 -31.17
N LEU A 171 -38.57 8.06 -32.17
CA LEU A 171 -37.95 8.89 -33.19
C LEU A 171 -38.99 9.21 -34.26
N VAL A 172 -39.24 10.50 -34.50
CA VAL A 172 -40.15 10.96 -35.56
C VAL A 172 -39.32 11.24 -36.81
N MET A 173 -39.60 10.49 -37.88
CA MET A 173 -38.94 10.64 -39.19
C MET A 173 -39.81 11.46 -40.16
N ASP A 174 -39.21 11.87 -41.27
CA ASP A 174 -39.91 12.56 -42.35
C ASP A 174 -41.15 11.79 -42.82
N GLY A 175 -42.26 12.52 -43.02
CA GLY A 175 -43.55 11.93 -43.35
C GLY A 175 -44.31 11.33 -42.16
N GLY A 176 -43.90 11.62 -40.92
CA GLY A 176 -44.65 11.29 -39.69
C GLY A 176 -44.52 9.84 -39.24
N LYS A 177 -43.64 9.06 -39.86
CA LYS A 177 -43.35 7.69 -39.43
C LYS A 177 -42.57 7.71 -38.12
N THR A 178 -42.94 6.84 -37.20
CA THR A 178 -42.28 6.72 -35.89
C THR A 178 -41.46 5.42 -35.81
N ARG A 179 -40.33 5.48 -35.13
CA ARG A 179 -39.52 4.30 -34.76
C ARG A 179 -39.31 4.28 -33.26
N SER A 180 -39.61 3.15 -32.62
CA SER A 180 -39.43 3.01 -31.17
C SER A 180 -37.96 3.11 -30.80
N LEU A 181 -37.67 3.95 -29.81
CA LEU A 181 -36.38 4.07 -29.14
C LEU A 181 -36.36 3.33 -27.79
N GLY A 182 -37.54 2.90 -27.32
CA GLY A 182 -37.71 2.06 -26.16
C GLY A 182 -38.85 2.50 -25.23
N VAL A 183 -39.19 1.60 -24.32
CA VAL A 183 -40.32 1.72 -23.39
C VAL A 183 -39.80 2.02 -21.98
N PHE A 184 -40.38 3.01 -21.32
CA PHE A 184 -40.08 3.32 -19.92
C PHE A 184 -40.72 2.29 -19.00
N GLN A 185 -39.92 1.72 -18.10
CA GLN A 185 -40.43 0.78 -17.11
C GLN A 185 -41.20 1.50 -16.00
N PRO A 186 -42.35 0.96 -15.55
CA PRO A 186 -43.05 1.50 -14.39
C PRO A 186 -42.15 1.48 -13.14
N GLY A 187 -42.06 2.61 -12.42
CA GLY A 187 -41.32 2.71 -11.17
C GLY A 187 -39.81 2.99 -11.30
N THR A 188 -39.27 3.13 -12.51
CA THR A 188 -37.91 3.68 -12.71
C THR A 188 -37.98 5.21 -12.83
N ASN A 189 -36.87 5.91 -12.55
CA ASN A 189 -36.76 7.37 -12.56
C ASN A 189 -36.86 8.02 -13.97
N GLY A 190 -37.62 7.40 -14.89
CA GLY A 190 -37.75 7.84 -16.28
C GLY A 190 -36.44 7.75 -17.08
N ASP A 191 -35.57 6.81 -16.70
CA ASP A 191 -34.32 6.53 -17.41
C ASP A 191 -34.57 5.45 -18.47
N LEU A 192 -34.15 5.73 -19.71
CA LEU A 192 -34.16 4.80 -20.83
C LEU A 192 -32.77 4.80 -21.49
N ILE A 193 -32.25 3.61 -21.79
CA ILE A 193 -31.01 3.46 -22.56
C ILE A 193 -31.39 3.25 -24.01
N ILE A 194 -30.98 4.18 -24.88
CA ILE A 194 -31.22 4.06 -26.32
C ILE A 194 -30.27 3.01 -26.90
N PRO A 195 -30.78 2.06 -27.70
CA PRO A 195 -29.98 1.06 -28.41
C PRO A 195 -28.83 1.70 -29.22
N ALA A 196 -27.65 1.09 -29.18
CA ALA A 196 -26.43 1.67 -29.74
C ALA A 196 -26.51 1.94 -31.25
N ASP A 197 -27.24 1.10 -31.99
CA ASP A 197 -27.49 1.22 -33.42
C ASP A 197 -28.37 2.43 -33.79
N MET A 198 -29.17 2.93 -32.85
CA MET A 198 -30.06 4.08 -33.07
C MET A 198 -29.44 5.41 -32.64
N ARG A 199 -28.37 5.40 -31.84
CA ARG A 199 -27.72 6.63 -31.34
C ARG A 199 -27.18 7.50 -32.47
N GLY A 200 -26.67 6.89 -33.54
CA GLY A 200 -26.16 7.61 -34.72
C GLY A 200 -27.23 8.37 -35.52
N THR A 201 -28.52 8.09 -35.28
CA THR A 201 -29.64 8.81 -35.90
C THR A 201 -30.15 10.00 -35.07
N ILE A 202 -29.58 10.20 -33.88
CA ILE A 202 -29.95 11.30 -32.99
C ILE A 202 -28.92 12.42 -33.15
N THR A 203 -29.30 13.43 -33.91
CA THR A 203 -28.52 14.66 -34.16
C THR A 203 -29.32 15.90 -33.78
N ASP A 204 -28.70 17.07 -33.87
CA ASP A 204 -29.41 18.34 -33.83
C ASP A 204 -30.57 18.35 -34.84
N GLY A 205 -31.72 18.88 -34.44
CA GLY A 205 -32.96 18.86 -35.24
C GLY A 205 -33.78 17.58 -35.20
N THR A 206 -33.31 16.53 -34.48
CA THR A 206 -34.06 15.27 -34.35
C THR A 206 -35.35 15.47 -33.57
N THR A 207 -36.49 15.04 -34.11
CA THR A 207 -37.78 15.15 -33.42
C THR A 207 -38.11 13.88 -32.66
N PHE A 208 -38.46 14.04 -31.38
CA PHE A 208 -38.91 12.97 -30.51
C PHE A 208 -40.40 13.11 -30.19
N ALA A 209 -41.06 11.98 -29.95
CA ALA A 209 -42.41 11.94 -29.43
C ALA A 209 -42.51 10.92 -28.29
N ILE A 210 -43.42 11.17 -27.35
CA ILE A 210 -43.77 10.23 -26.28
C ILE A 210 -45.26 9.94 -26.37
N SER A 211 -45.62 8.66 -26.43
CA SER A 211 -47.02 8.22 -26.41
C SER A 211 -47.31 7.32 -25.21
N VAL A 212 -48.59 7.23 -24.87
CA VAL A 212 -49.11 6.30 -23.85
C VAL A 212 -49.59 5.04 -24.56
N GLU A 213 -48.80 3.98 -24.50
CA GLU A 213 -49.06 2.69 -25.17
C GLU A 213 -49.64 1.65 -24.20
N PRO A 214 -50.17 0.51 -24.70
CA PRO A 214 -50.48 -0.64 -23.86
C PRO A 214 -49.27 -1.13 -23.05
N PHE A 215 -49.51 -1.94 -22.01
CA PHE A 215 -48.43 -2.52 -21.22
C PHE A 215 -47.43 -3.28 -22.09
N GLY A 216 -46.16 -2.89 -21.99
CA GLY A 216 -45.07 -3.44 -22.80
C GLY A 216 -44.77 -2.67 -24.09
N GLY A 217 -45.52 -1.62 -24.41
CA GLY A 217 -45.32 -0.76 -25.60
C GLY A 217 -46.30 -1.06 -26.74
N SER A 218 -46.04 -0.44 -27.88
CA SER A 218 -46.85 -0.58 -29.09
C SER A 218 -46.71 -1.96 -29.72
N PRO A 219 -47.82 -2.65 -30.05
CA PRO A 219 -47.78 -3.94 -30.74
C PRO A 219 -47.41 -3.84 -32.22
N THR A 220 -47.39 -2.63 -32.80
CA THR A 220 -47.22 -2.42 -34.25
C THR A 220 -45.86 -1.81 -34.63
N GLY A 221 -45.04 -1.43 -33.64
CA GLY A 221 -43.78 -0.71 -33.88
C GLY A 221 -43.97 0.73 -34.38
N GLN A 222 -45.20 1.26 -34.32
CA GLN A 222 -45.54 2.67 -34.53
C GLN A 222 -46.37 3.17 -33.33
N ALA A 223 -46.37 4.48 -33.05
CA ALA A 223 -47.20 5.04 -31.98
C ALA A 223 -48.69 4.71 -32.22
N THR A 224 -49.33 3.97 -31.29
CA THR A 224 -50.76 3.62 -31.35
C THR A 224 -51.60 4.40 -30.34
N GLY A 225 -50.96 4.89 -29.28
CA GLY A 225 -51.58 5.67 -28.23
C GLY A 225 -51.58 7.18 -28.47
N PRO A 226 -52.26 7.96 -27.60
CA PRO A 226 -52.18 9.41 -27.64
C PRO A 226 -50.74 9.87 -27.37
N VAL A 227 -50.26 10.78 -28.22
CA VAL A 227 -48.96 11.44 -28.04
C VAL A 227 -49.12 12.55 -27.01
N ILE A 228 -48.35 12.46 -25.92
CA ILE A 228 -48.43 13.38 -24.77
C ILE A 228 -47.32 14.44 -24.80
N ALA A 229 -46.26 14.21 -25.56
CA ALA A 229 -45.14 15.14 -25.69
C ALA A 229 -44.45 15.01 -27.04
N VAL A 230 -44.03 16.14 -27.63
CA VAL A 230 -43.24 16.22 -28.85
C VAL A 230 -42.23 17.35 -28.72
N GLY A 231 -41.05 17.18 -29.31
CA GLY A 231 -40.10 18.26 -29.43
C GLY A 231 -38.77 17.82 -30.00
N THR A 232 -37.93 18.82 -30.22
CA THR A 232 -36.80 18.70 -31.12
C THR A 232 -35.50 18.85 -30.34
N ALA A 233 -34.59 17.91 -30.56
CA ALA A 233 -33.25 17.91 -30.01
C ALA A 233 -32.51 19.14 -30.53
N ARG A 234 -31.91 19.89 -29.61
CA ARG A 234 -31.02 21.01 -29.93
C ARG A 234 -29.80 20.98 -29.02
N HIS A 235 -28.64 21.37 -29.54
CA HIS A 235 -27.46 21.59 -28.70
C HIS A 235 -27.73 22.72 -27.72
N LEU A 236 -27.34 22.52 -26.45
CA LEU A 236 -27.19 23.60 -25.50
C LEU A 236 -25.91 24.40 -25.76
#